data_AF-A0A661ARF9-F1
#
_entry.id   AF-A0A661ARF9-F1
#
_cell.length_a   1.000
_cell.length_b   1.000
_cell.length_c   1.000
_cell.angle_alpha   90.00
_cell.angle_beta   90.00
_cell.angle_gamma   90.00
#
_symmetry.space_group_name_H-M   'P 1'
#
loop_
_entity.id
_entity.type
_entity.pdbx_description
1 polymer ?
#
loop_
_entity_poly.entity_id
_entity_poly.type
_entity_poly.pdbx_seq_one_letter_code
_entity_poly.pdbx_strand_id
1 'polypeptide(L)'
;MRSTMILFLALFLFAGACLAQTAPSIVWQRSLGGSGNDEAFSIQQTTDGGFIVAGESPSNDGDVSGNHGERDYWVVKLNSSGDIVWQKWLGGSDYDEAHSIQQT
;
A
#
# COMPACT_ATOMS: atom_id res chain seq x y z
N MET A 1 47.40 34.75 -48.37
CA MET A 1 47.03 35.07 -46.96
C MET A 1 45.55 35.44 -46.98
N ARG A 2 44.56 34.75 -46.43
CA ARG A 2 44.40 33.62 -45.49
C ARG A 2 43.10 32.89 -45.93
N SER A 3 43.11 31.57 -46.10
CA SER A 3 42.69 30.57 -45.10
C SER A 3 41.15 30.50 -44.94
N THR A 4 40.42 29.62 -45.64
CA THR A 4 40.05 28.21 -45.31
C THR A 4 39.05 28.07 -44.15
N MET A 5 38.12 27.11 -44.30
CA MET A 5 37.16 26.50 -43.34
C MET A 5 35.72 27.07 -43.44
N ILE A 6 34.71 26.46 -44.06
CA ILE A 6 34.22 25.05 -44.05
C ILE A 6 34.19 24.44 -42.65
N LEU A 7 32.98 24.02 -42.24
CA LEU A 7 32.63 23.17 -41.09
C LEU A 7 32.68 23.84 -39.70
N PHE A 8 31.52 24.21 -39.19
CA PHE A 8 31.15 23.82 -37.82
C PHE A 8 29.79 23.17 -37.84
N LEU A 9 29.86 21.88 -38.21
CA LEU A 9 28.91 20.87 -37.82
C LEU A 9 28.95 20.77 -36.28
N ALA A 10 28.00 21.38 -35.60
CA ALA A 10 27.55 20.95 -34.29
C ALA A 10 26.05 20.72 -34.47
N LEU A 11 25.63 19.60 -35.06
CA LEU A 11 25.38 18.37 -34.29
C LEU A 11 25.05 18.68 -32.83
N PHE A 12 23.91 19.35 -32.59
CA PHE A 12 23.18 19.06 -31.36
C PHE A 12 22.72 17.61 -31.48
N LEU A 13 23.54 16.72 -30.94
CA LEU A 13 23.13 15.40 -30.51
C LEU A 13 21.89 15.60 -29.61
N PHE A 14 20.70 15.48 -30.17
CA PHE A 14 19.58 14.89 -29.43
C PHE A 14 19.84 13.38 -29.33
N ALA A 15 20.99 13.01 -28.78
CA ALA A 15 21.22 11.68 -28.27
C ALA A 15 20.99 11.76 -26.77
N GLY A 16 19.98 11.04 -26.30
CA GLY A 16 19.90 10.73 -24.88
C GLY A 16 18.99 11.65 -24.08
N ALA A 17 17.71 11.66 -24.43
CA ALA A 17 16.71 11.50 -23.38
C ALA A 17 15.72 10.45 -23.86
N CYS A 18 16.14 9.18 -23.78
CA CYS A 18 15.17 8.17 -23.38
C CYS A 18 14.58 8.74 -22.09
N LEU A 19 13.31 9.14 -22.11
CA LEU A 19 12.59 9.37 -20.87
C LEU A 19 12.66 8.01 -20.17
N ALA A 20 13.64 7.83 -19.29
CA ALA A 20 13.68 6.70 -18.40
C ALA A 20 12.40 6.87 -17.59
N GLN A 21 11.38 6.10 -17.93
CA GLN A 21 10.18 6.06 -17.12
C GLN A 21 10.63 5.56 -15.76
N THR A 22 10.60 6.44 -14.77
CA THR A 22 10.90 6.07 -13.40
C THR A 22 9.96 4.95 -13.04
N ALA A 23 10.52 3.80 -12.66
CA ALA A 23 9.73 2.71 -12.14
C ALA A 23 8.90 3.25 -10.96
N PRO A 24 7.64 2.81 -10.81
CA PRO A 24 6.84 3.17 -9.66
C PRO A 24 7.64 2.94 -8.37
N SER A 25 7.80 3.98 -7.56
CA SER A 25 8.44 3.88 -6.25
C SER A 25 7.38 3.60 -5.19
N ILE A 26 7.68 2.70 -4.25
CA ILE A 26 6.84 2.47 -3.08
C ILE A 26 6.79 3.77 -2.26
N VAL A 27 5.58 4.32 -2.06
CA VAL A 27 5.39 5.51 -1.22
C VAL A 27 5.52 5.15 0.25
N TRP A 28 4.88 4.05 0.67
CA TRP A 28 5.03 3.45 1.99
C TRP A 28 4.68 1.96 1.94
N GLN A 29 5.16 1.24 2.96
CA GLN A 29 4.77 -0.14 3.23
C GLN A 29 4.56 -0.32 4.73
N ARG A 30 3.65 -1.22 5.10
CA ARG A 30 3.35 -1.61 6.48
C ARG A 30 3.03 -3.10 6.53
N SER A 31 3.46 -3.74 7.59
CA SER A 31 3.01 -5.07 8.00
C SER A 31 2.16 -4.86 9.24
N LEU A 32 0.91 -5.31 9.19
CA LEU A 32 -0.05 -5.19 10.26
C LEU A 32 -0.40 -6.59 10.73
N GLY A 33 -0.47 -6.79 12.05
CA GLY A 33 -0.81 -8.10 12.61
C GLY A 33 -0.23 -8.34 14.00
N GLY A 34 -0.23 -9.60 14.40
CA GLY A 34 0.33 -10.11 15.65
C GLY A 34 1.27 -11.28 15.41
N SER A 35 1.34 -12.18 16.39
CA SER A 35 2.18 -13.38 16.31
C SER A 35 1.57 -14.54 15.52
N GLY A 36 0.28 -14.46 15.19
CA GLY A 36 -0.46 -15.46 14.44
C GLY A 36 -0.38 -15.30 12.91
N ASN A 37 -1.25 -16.03 12.21
CA ASN A 37 -1.39 -15.91 10.75
C ASN A 37 -2.52 -14.92 10.41
N ASP A 38 -2.15 -13.67 10.20
CA ASP A 38 -3.06 -12.56 9.86
C ASP A 38 -3.14 -12.38 8.34
N GLU A 39 -4.36 -12.35 7.81
CA GLU A 39 -4.60 -12.32 6.37
C GLU A 39 -5.45 -11.10 6.00
N ALA A 40 -5.04 -10.40 4.93
CA ALA A 40 -5.79 -9.31 4.34
C ALA A 40 -6.43 -9.77 3.03
N PHE A 41 -7.76 -9.65 2.92
CA PHE A 41 -8.50 -10.11 1.76
C PHE A 41 -8.94 -8.98 0.83
N SER A 42 -9.17 -7.79 1.37
CA SER A 42 -9.67 -6.66 0.59
C SER A 42 -9.15 -5.33 1.13
N ILE A 43 -8.80 -4.42 0.22
CA ILE A 43 -8.38 -3.06 0.54
C ILE A 43 -9.04 -2.08 -0.43
N GLN A 44 -9.51 -0.94 0.09
CA GLN A 44 -10.01 0.17 -0.72
C GLN A 44 -9.48 1.51 -0.22
N GLN A 45 -9.17 2.40 -1.15
CA GLN A 45 -8.91 3.80 -0.80
C GLN A 45 -10.21 4.45 -0.35
N THR A 46 -10.13 5.30 0.69
CA THR A 46 -11.27 6.04 1.21
C THR A 46 -11.30 7.49 0.68
N THR A 47 -12.47 8.14 0.69
CA THR A 47 -12.66 9.52 0.17
C THR A 47 -11.88 10.59 0.94
N ASP A 48 -11.45 10.28 2.17
CA ASP A 48 -10.55 11.12 2.97
C ASP A 48 -9.05 10.94 2.61
N GLY A 49 -8.73 10.13 1.58
CA GLY A 49 -7.38 9.86 1.13
C GLY A 49 -6.64 8.76 1.90
N GLY A 50 -7.28 8.15 2.91
CA GLY A 50 -6.76 6.96 3.59
C GLY A 50 -7.17 5.65 2.92
N PHE A 51 -7.15 4.56 3.69
CA PHE A 51 -7.50 3.22 3.20
C PHE A 51 -8.34 2.46 4.23
N ILE A 52 -9.21 1.57 3.78
CA ILE A 52 -9.90 0.59 4.61
C ILE A 52 -9.48 -0.81 4.17
N VAL A 53 -9.08 -1.64 5.13
CA VAL A 53 -8.65 -3.03 4.92
C VAL A 53 -9.62 -3.94 5.66
N ALA A 54 -10.02 -5.03 5.02
CA ALA A 54 -10.72 -6.14 5.66
C ALA A 54 -9.93 -7.43 5.48
N GLY A 55 -9.92 -8.21 6.53
CA GLY A 55 -9.20 -9.46 6.64
C GLY A 55 -9.62 -10.19 7.89
N GLU A 56 -8.75 -11.07 8.36
CA GLU A 56 -8.97 -11.87 9.54
C GLU A 56 -7.67 -12.06 10.31
N SER A 57 -7.82 -12.30 11.61
CA SER A 57 -6.68 -12.50 12.49
C SER A 57 -7.06 -13.44 13.63
N PRO A 58 -6.25 -14.49 13.90
CA PRO A 58 -6.33 -15.29 15.11
C PRO A 58 -5.49 -14.68 16.25
N SER A 59 -4.81 -13.56 16.00
CA SER A 59 -3.88 -12.95 16.94
C SER A 59 -4.62 -12.19 18.04
N ASN A 60 -3.92 -11.86 19.13
CA ASN A 60 -4.42 -10.94 20.16
C ASN A 60 -3.27 -10.11 20.76
N ASP A 61 -2.24 -9.85 19.96
CA ASP A 61 -1.02 -9.12 20.28
C ASP A 61 -0.53 -8.29 19.07
N GLY A 62 0.51 -7.47 19.25
CA GLY A 62 1.02 -6.59 18.20
C GLY A 62 0.07 -5.42 17.93
N ASP A 63 -0.32 -5.26 16.67
CA ASP A 63 -1.35 -4.27 16.27
C ASP A 63 -2.77 -4.75 16.61
N VAL A 64 -2.91 -6.06 16.81
CA VAL A 64 -4.17 -6.75 17.04
C VAL A 64 -4.46 -6.80 18.54
N SER A 65 -5.60 -6.24 18.95
CA SER A 65 -6.06 -6.31 20.33
C SER A 65 -7.59 -6.31 20.37
N GLY A 66 -8.19 -7.46 20.65
CA GLY A 66 -9.64 -7.62 20.75
C GLY A 66 -10.24 -8.75 19.91
N ASN A 67 -9.45 -9.73 19.47
CA ASN A 67 -10.01 -10.97 18.95
C ASN A 67 -10.82 -11.70 20.06
N HIS A 68 -11.99 -12.22 19.71
CA HIS A 68 -12.97 -12.80 20.62
C HIS A 68 -12.98 -14.33 20.63
N GLY A 69 -12.11 -15.00 19.86
CA GLY A 69 -12.25 -16.43 19.57
C GLY A 69 -11.03 -17.07 18.89
N GLU A 70 -11.29 -18.01 17.99
CA GLU A 70 -10.24 -18.66 17.21
C GLU A 70 -9.75 -17.79 16.05
N ARG A 71 -10.68 -17.12 15.36
CA ARG A 71 -10.37 -16.17 14.29
C ARG A 71 -11.55 -15.25 14.01
N ASP A 72 -11.30 -13.93 14.08
CA ASP A 72 -12.32 -12.91 13.84
C ASP A 72 -11.99 -12.05 12.64
N TYR A 73 -13.04 -11.41 12.10
CA TYR A 73 -12.91 -10.37 11.09
C TYR A 73 -12.19 -9.18 11.71
N TRP A 74 -11.12 -8.76 11.05
CA TRP A 74 -10.38 -7.57 11.40
C TRP A 74 -10.53 -6.50 10.32
N VAL A 75 -11.16 -5.39 10.70
CA VAL A 75 -11.36 -4.24 9.81
C VAL A 75 -10.51 -3.07 10.30
N VAL A 76 -9.61 -2.59 9.46
CA VAL A 76 -8.63 -1.55 9.81
C VAL A 76 -8.76 -0.35 8.90
N LYS A 77 -8.91 0.85 9.49
CA LYS A 77 -8.78 2.11 8.78
C LYS A 77 -7.37 2.64 8.93
N LEU A 78 -6.75 2.96 7.80
CA LEU A 78 -5.46 3.62 7.71
C LEU A 78 -5.62 5.06 7.24
N ASN A 79 -4.70 5.92 7.67
CA ASN A 79 -4.51 7.26 7.10
C ASN A 79 -3.73 7.15 5.76
N SER A 80 -3.46 8.29 5.11
CA SER A 80 -2.72 8.33 3.83
C SER A 80 -1.27 7.85 3.93
N SER A 81 -0.70 7.83 5.14
CA SER A 81 0.67 7.39 5.45
C SER A 81 0.76 5.91 5.85
N GLY A 82 -0.39 5.20 5.92
CA GLY A 82 -0.47 3.81 6.32
C GLY A 82 -0.56 3.59 7.84
N ASP A 83 -0.76 4.63 8.66
CA ASP A 83 -0.90 4.45 10.11
C ASP A 83 -2.36 4.16 10.48
N ILE A 84 -2.56 3.32 11.49
CA ILE A 84 -3.89 2.93 11.98
C ILE A 84 -4.60 4.13 12.60
N VAL A 85 -5.77 4.45 12.06
CA VAL A 85 -6.70 5.45 12.59
C VAL A 85 -7.67 4.79 13.56
N TRP A 86 -8.21 3.63 13.19
CA TRP A 86 -9.04 2.80 14.04
C TRP A 86 -9.07 1.36 13.52
N GLN A 87 -9.48 0.44 14.38
CA GLN A 87 -9.70 -0.96 14.06
C GLN A 87 -10.98 -1.50 14.71
N LYS A 88 -11.59 -2.52 14.11
CA LYS A 88 -12.77 -3.21 14.62
C LYS A 88 -12.62 -4.72 14.46
N TRP A 89 -13.16 -5.42 15.44
CA TRP A 89 -13.24 -6.87 15.53
C TRP A 89 -14.70 -7.25 15.40
N LEU A 90 -15.03 -8.10 14.43
CA LEU A 90 -16.38 -8.60 14.22
C LEU A 90 -16.31 -10.13 14.19
N GLY A 91 -17.13 -10.79 14.99
CA GLY A 91 -17.08 -12.25 15.14
C GLY A 91 -17.57 -12.69 16.51
N GLY A 92 -17.51 -14.00 16.75
CA GLY A 92 -17.86 -14.66 17.99
C GLY A 92 -16.69 -15.42 18.61
N SER A 93 -16.98 -16.56 19.25
CA SER A 93 -15.94 -17.42 19.83
C SER A 93 -15.24 -18.31 18.81
N ASP A 94 -15.82 -18.48 17.62
CA ASP A 94 -15.43 -19.49 16.65
C ASP A 94 -14.64 -18.84 15.50
N TYR A 95 -14.84 -19.31 14.27
CA TYR A 95 -14.12 -18.88 13.08
C TYR A 95 -15.01 -18.05 12.15
N ASP A 96 -14.58 -16.84 11.83
CA ASP A 96 -15.38 -15.80 11.20
C ASP A 96 -14.52 -15.02 10.13
N GLU A 97 -14.88 -15.06 8.82
CA GLU A 97 -14.05 -14.53 7.69
C GLU A 97 -14.59 -13.36 6.81
N ALA A 98 -13.81 -12.28 6.63
CA ALA A 98 -14.17 -11.08 5.85
C ALA A 98 -13.68 -11.01 4.39
N HIS A 99 -14.40 -11.51 3.39
CA HIS A 99 -13.82 -11.51 2.03
C HIS A 99 -13.82 -10.16 1.28
N SER A 100 -14.71 -9.22 1.62
CA SER A 100 -14.78 -7.95 0.89
C SER A 100 -15.12 -6.76 1.77
N ILE A 101 -14.56 -5.61 1.39
CA ILE A 101 -14.91 -4.30 1.94
C ILE A 101 -15.21 -3.36 0.79
N GLN A 102 -16.22 -2.51 0.94
CA GLN A 102 -16.57 -1.49 -0.04
C GLN A 102 -16.76 -0.16 0.67
N GLN A 103 -16.00 0.85 0.25
CA GLN A 103 -16.31 2.22 0.65
C GLN A 103 -17.59 2.67 -0.07
N THR A 104 -18.55 3.21 0.67
CA THR A 104 -19.79 3.79 0.16
C THR A 104 -19.76 5.31 0.11
#